data_AF-A0A2N9VTD3-F1
#
_entry.id   AF-A0A2N9VTD3-F1
#
_cell.length_a   1.000
_cell.length_b   1.000
_cell.length_c   1.000
_cell.angle_alpha   90.00
_cell.angle_beta   90.00
_cell.angle_gamma   90.00
#
_symmetry.space_group_name_H-M   'P 1'
#
loop_
_entity.id
_entity.type
_entity.pdbx_description
1 polymer ?
#
loop_
_entity_poly.entity_id
_entity_poly.type
_entity_poly.pdbx_seq_one_letter_code
_entity_poly.pdbx_strand_id
1 'polypeptide(L)' 'MSELKISDAINTTCPWSGDPIKEDSLTLYNGAVVGFCNPGCRDKFEKAINHFEAALVHARHEAV' A
#
# COMPACT_ATOMS: atom_id res chain seq x y z
N MET A 1 7.79 2.10 -17.23
CA MET A 1 7.09 2.02 -15.93
C MET A 1 7.84 2.95 -15.01
N SER A 2 7.23 4.07 -14.61
CA SER A 2 7.92 5.05 -13.78
C SER A 2 8.24 4.45 -12.42
N GLU A 3 9.51 4.52 -12.02
CA GLU A 3 10.01 4.03 -10.74
C GLU A 3 9.44 4.90 -9.61
N LEU A 4 8.90 4.26 -8.56
CA LEU A 4 8.39 4.97 -7.39
C LEU A 4 9.57 5.56 -6.60
N LYS A 5 9.44 6.81 -6.13
CA LYS A 5 10.49 7.48 -5.36
C LYS A 5 10.05 7.68 -3.92
N ILE A 6 11.00 7.49 -3.01
CA ILE A 6 10.77 7.72 -1.58
C ILE A 6 10.46 9.19 -1.25
N SER A 7 10.95 10.13 -2.08
CA SER A 7 10.63 11.55 -1.98
C SER A 7 9.16 11.87 -2.20
N ASP A 8 8.45 10.99 -2.91
CA ASP A 8 7.04 11.17 -3.25
C ASP A 8 6.13 10.49 -2.22
N ALA A 9 6.72 9.74 -1.27
CA ALA A 9 5.98 9.00 -0.26
C ALA A 9 5.31 9.94 0.75
N ILE A 10 4.01 9.71 1.00
CA ILE A 10 3.23 10.52 1.93
C ILE A 10 3.49 10.19 3.41
N ASN A 11 4.29 9.17 3.69
CA ASN A 11 4.67 8.74 5.02
C ASN A 11 6.19 8.56 5.14
N THR A 12 6.74 8.77 6.33
CA THR A 12 8.17 8.60 6.61
C THR A 12 8.47 7.36 7.45
N THR A 13 7.46 6.79 8.10
CA THR A 13 7.56 5.60 8.94
C THR A 13 6.59 4.51 8.49
N CYS A 14 6.97 3.27 8.71
CA CYS A 14 6.18 2.09 8.41
C CYS A 14 4.98 2.00 9.38
N PRO A 15 3.74 1.88 8.88
CA PRO A 15 2.56 1.82 9.74
C PRO A 15 2.48 0.54 10.60
N TRP A 16 3.27 -0.50 10.28
CA TRP A 16 3.27 -1.76 11.02
C TRP A 16 4.21 -1.75 12.24
N SER A 17 5.41 -1.17 12.09
CA SER A 17 6.47 -1.24 13.12
C SER A 17 6.91 0.11 13.66
N GLY A 18 6.65 1.21 12.94
CA GLY A 18 7.19 2.54 13.24
C GLY A 18 8.60 2.80 12.69
N ASP A 19 9.27 1.79 12.12
CA ASP A 19 10.61 1.96 11.53
C ASP A 19 10.59 2.85 10.27
N PRO A 20 11.72 3.46 9.88
CA PRO A 20 11.81 4.24 8.64
C PRO A 20 11.44 3.42 7.39
N ILE A 21 10.85 4.09 6.40
CA ILE A 21 10.53 3.48 5.10
C ILE A 21 11.78 3.31 4.22
N LYS A 22 11.71 2.44 3.21
CA LYS A 22 12.81 2.15 2.27
C LYS A 22 12.38 2.25 0.80
N GLU A 23 13.32 2.59 -0.07
CA GLU A 23 13.11 2.77 -1.53
C GLU A 23 12.64 1.49 -2.22
N ASP A 24 13.11 0.32 -1.78
CA ASP A 24 12.71 -0.99 -2.32
C ASP A 24 11.31 -1.46 -1.85
N SER A 25 10.67 -0.67 -0.99
CA SER A 25 9.51 -1.04 -0.20
C SER A 25 8.36 -0.03 -0.37
N LEU A 26 8.24 0.55 -1.57
CA LEU A 26 7.20 1.52 -1.93
C LEU A 26 6.08 0.86 -2.76
N THR A 27 4.87 1.40 -2.66
CA THR A 27 3.73 1.04 -3.53
C THR A 27 2.81 2.25 -3.74
N LEU A 28 1.84 2.12 -4.65
CA LEU A 28 0.80 3.13 -4.85
C LEU A 28 -0.48 2.72 -4.11
N TYR A 29 -1.05 3.66 -3.37
CA TYR A 29 -2.35 3.51 -2.74
C TYR A 29 -3.19 4.76 -2.98
N ASN A 30 -4.36 4.59 -3.61
CA ASN A 30 -5.29 5.68 -3.92
C ASN A 30 -4.60 6.89 -4.61
N GLY A 31 -3.69 6.62 -5.55
CA GLY A 31 -2.94 7.64 -6.29
C GLY A 31 -1.76 8.26 -5.54
N ALA A 32 -1.52 7.90 -4.28
CA ALA A 32 -0.40 8.37 -3.48
C ALA A 32 0.70 7.30 -3.36
N VAL A 33 1.97 7.71 -3.31
CA VAL A 33 3.07 6.81 -2.98
C VAL A 33 3.08 6.59 -1.48
N VAL A 34 3.12 5.34 -1.03
CA VAL A 34 3.27 4.95 0.38
C VAL A 34 4.45 4.02 0.54
N GLY A 35 5.15 4.12 1.66
CA GLY A 35 6.35 3.35 1.95
C GLY A 35 6.26 2.44 3.17
N PHE A 36 7.09 1.41 3.17
CA PHE A 36 7.23 0.42 4.24
C PHE A 36 8.70 0.18 4.61
N CYS A 37 8.96 -0.41 5.77
CA CYS A 37 10.33 -0.66 6.24
C CYS A 37 11.03 -1.86 5.56
N ASN A 38 10.27 -2.69 4.83
CA ASN A 38 10.75 -3.81 4.03
C ASN A 38 9.66 -4.27 3.02
N PRO A 39 10.03 -5.07 2.00
CA PRO A 39 9.07 -5.56 1.00
C PRO A 39 7.96 -6.43 1.60
N GLY A 40 8.26 -7.23 2.63
CA GLY A 40 7.24 -8.07 3.27
C GLY A 40 6.10 -7.28 3.90
N CYS A 41 6.39 -6.11 4.48
CA CYS A 41 5.42 -5.17 5.01
C CYS A 41 4.56 -4.54 3.91
N ARG A 42 5.18 -4.17 2.77
CA ARG A 42 4.47 -3.69 1.58
C ARG A 42 3.53 -4.76 1.04
N ASP A 43 4.03 -5.97 0.82
CA ASP A 43 3.26 -7.07 0.24
C ASP A 43 2.09 -7.48 1.13
N LYS A 44 2.26 -7.41 2.46
CA LYS A 44 1.16 -7.62 3.43
C LYS A 44 0.06 -6.57 3.26
N PHE A 45 0.45 -5.31 3.07
CA PHE A 45 -0.50 -4.24 2.80
C PHE A 45 -1.24 -4.43 1.47
N GLU A 46 -0.52 -4.74 0.38
CA GLU A 46 -1.14 -4.99 -0.93
C GLU A 46 -2.15 -6.14 -0.88
N LYS A 47 -1.82 -7.24 -0.19
CA LYS A 47 -2.75 -8.35 0.01
C LYS A 47 -4.00 -7.92 0.79
N ALA A 48 -3.84 -7.11 1.82
CA ALA A 48 -4.97 -6.61 2.61
C ALA A 48 -5.89 -5.72 1.76
N ILE A 49 -5.33 -4.77 1.01
CA ILE A 49 -6.12 -3.92 0.11
C ILE A 49 -6.86 -4.75 -0.93
N ASN A 50 -6.17 -5.67 -1.62
CA ASN A 50 -6.81 -6.53 -2.62
C ASN A 50 -7.97 -7.37 -2.03
N HIS A 51 -7.80 -7.86 -0.80
CA HIS A 51 -8.85 -8.62 -0.12
C HIS A 51 -10.10 -7.77 0.13
N PHE A 52 -9.92 -6.56 0.68
CA PHE A 52 -11.05 -5.68 1.00
C PHE A 52 -11.69 -5.06 -0.24
N GLU A 53 -10.92 -4.69 -1.27
CA GLU A 53 -11.46 -4.20 -2.54
C GLU A 53 -12.33 -5.27 -3.22
N ALA A 54 -11.87 -6.53 -3.24
CA ALA A 54 -12.66 -7.64 -3.78
C ALA A 54 -13.98 -7.81 -3.00
N ALA A 55 -13.95 -7.71 -1.68
CA ALA A 55 -15.14 -7.79 -0.84
C ALA A 55 -16.11 -6.62 -1.09
N LEU A 56 -15.59 -5.40 -1.26
CA LEU A 56 -16.40 -4.21 -1.54
C LEU A 56 -17.06 -4.28 -2.92
N VAL A 57 -16.36 -4.77 -3.94
CA VAL A 57 -16.95 -4.99 -5.28
C VAL A 57 -18.12 -5.96 -5.18
N HIS A 58 -17.95 -7.07 -4.44
CA HIS A 58 -19.01 -8.06 -4.25
C HIS A 58 -20.22 -7.46 -3.53
N ALA A 59 -20.01 -6.79 -2.39
CA ALA A 59 -21.09 -6.17 -1.62
C ALA A 59 -21.86 -5.11 -2.42
N ARG A 60 -21.19 -4.38 -3.33
CA ARG A 60 -21.84 -3.40 -4.21
C ARG A 60 -22.68 -4.03 -5.31
N HIS A 61 -22.33 -5.23 -5.78
CA HIS A 61 -23.11 -5.95 -6.80
C HIS A 61 -24.37 -6.58 -6.20
N GLU A 62 -24.34 -7.03 -4.94
CA GLU A 62 -25.50 -7.63 -4.26
C GLU A 62 -26.58 -6.61 -3.88
N ALA A 63 -26.22 -5.31 -3.84
CA ALA A 63 -27.13 -4.22 -3.51
C ALA A 63 -27.97 -3.71 -4.71
N VAL A 64 -27.84 -4.33 -5.88
CA VAL A 64 -28.60 -4.03 -7.12
C VAL A 64 -29.57 -5.16 -7.42
#